data_AF-A0A2K8SE28-F1
#
_entry.id   AF-A0A2K8SE28-F1
#
_cell.length_a   1.000
_cell.length_b   1.000
_cell.length_c   1.000
_cell.angle_alpha   90.00
_cell.angle_beta   90.00
_cell.angle_gamma   90.00
#
_symmetry.space_group_name_H-M   'P 1'
#
loop_
_entity.id
_entity.type
_entity.pdbx_description
1 polymer ?
#
loop_
_entity_poly.entity_id
_entity_poly.type
_entity_poly.pdbx_seq_one_letter_code
_entity_poly.pdbx_strand_id
1 'polypeptide(L)'
;MTNKDVLIIVVVSTWLIGVLITGLLALIFKDKFKNFKEQNILIQSQLKQESSNFKLKEVEINFKLPKEEKCFFYEKNINLFKVKLNNKKAKQNYKKELKESKLNCSIYVTNKRIMIQLNDQYFQYYIKNTLYCNYLLVYFKRNWLNSIQLEINEDKYIILSQNFNLLLTVKELNKKEK
;
A
#
# COMPACT_ATOMS: atom_id res chain seq x y z
N MET A 1 28.12 53.22 8.21
CA MET A 1 27.47 52.02 8.78
C MET A 1 28.38 51.44 9.83
N THR A 2 27.86 51.19 11.03
CA THR A 2 28.62 50.53 12.10
C THR A 2 28.52 49.01 11.96
N ASN A 3 29.47 48.28 12.55
CA ASN A 3 29.43 46.81 12.57
C ASN A 3 28.13 46.25 13.19
N LYS A 4 27.49 47.01 14.09
CA LYS A 4 26.19 46.66 14.68
C LYS A 4 25.07 46.71 13.64
N ASP A 5 25.05 47.73 12.78
CA ASP A 5 24.04 47.87 11.72
C ASP A 5 24.13 46.72 10.72
N VAL A 6 25.36 46.35 10.34
CA VAL A 6 25.61 45.21 9.44
C VAL A 6 25.11 43.91 10.06
N LEU A 7 25.39 43.68 11.35
CA LEU A 7 24.94 42.47 12.06
C LEU A 7 23.41 42.39 12.13
N ILE A 8 22.73 43.51 12.43
CA ILE A 8 21.27 43.58 12.45
C ILE A 8 20.69 43.26 11.07
N ILE A 9 21.24 43.83 10.00
CA ILE A 9 20.79 43.57 8.63
C ILE A 9 20.93 42.09 8.27
N VAL A 10 22.04 41.45 8.64
CA VAL A 10 22.27 40.02 8.40
C VAL A 10 21.24 39.15 9.12
N VAL A 11 20.93 39.46 10.38
CA VAL A 11 19.92 38.72 11.16
C VAL A 11 18.54 38.86 10.54
N VAL A 12 18.11 40.08 10.21
CA VAL A 12 16.81 40.34 9.58
C VAL A 12 16.72 39.67 8.21
N SER A 13 17.76 39.75 7.39
CA SER A 13 17.80 39.12 6.07
C SER A 13 17.69 37.60 6.16
N THR A 14 18.41 36.99 7.10
CA THR A 14 18.35 35.53 7.34
C THR A 14 16.95 35.10 7.77
N TRP A 15 16.32 35.88 8.66
CA TRP A 15 14.95 35.64 9.08
C TRP A 15 13.95 35.76 7.93
N LEU A 16 14.05 36.80 7.11
CA LEU A 16 13.20 36.98 5.92
C LEU A 16 13.36 35.83 4.92
N ILE A 17 14.59 35.35 4.68
CA ILE A 17 14.85 34.17 3.85
C ILE A 17 14.17 32.94 4.44
N GLY A 18 14.24 32.73 5.76
CA GLY A 18 13.53 31.63 6.43
C GLY A 18 12.00 31.69 6.24
N VAL A 19 11.41 32.88 6.39
CA VAL A 19 9.98 33.10 6.13
C VAL A 19 9.63 32.80 4.67
N LEU A 20 10.45 33.24 3.73
CA LEU A 20 10.23 33.00 2.31
C LEU A 20 10.30 31.50 1.96
N ILE A 21 11.29 30.77 2.49
CA ILE A 21 11.43 29.32 2.32
C ILE A 21 10.23 28.58 2.89
N THR A 22 9.81 28.91 4.11
CA THR A 22 8.64 28.28 4.75
C THR A 22 7.34 28.59 4.00
N GLY A 23 7.16 29.81 3.49
CA GLY A 23 6.05 30.19 2.63
C GLY A 23 5.98 29.37 1.33
N LEU A 24 7.11 29.22 0.63
CA LEU A 24 7.20 28.39 -0.58
C LEU A 24 6.86 26.91 -0.28
N LEU A 25 7.38 26.36 0.82
CA LEU A 25 7.07 24.99 1.25
C LEU A 25 5.58 24.81 1.56
N ALA A 26 4.96 25.80 2.21
CA ALA A 26 3.53 25.77 2.53
C ALA A 26 2.66 25.76 1.26
N LEU A 27 3.02 26.54 0.24
CA LEU A 27 2.31 26.54 -1.05
C LEU A 27 2.41 25.17 -1.74
N ILE A 28 3.61 24.59 -1.83
CA ILE A 28 3.83 23.26 -2.41
C ILE A 28 3.03 22.20 -1.64
N PHE A 29 3.01 22.27 -0.30
CA PHE A 29 2.26 21.33 0.52
C PHE A 29 0.74 21.47 0.33
N LYS A 30 0.23 22.70 0.24
CA LYS A 30 -1.19 22.98 0.02
C LYS A 30 -1.71 22.31 -1.25
N ASP A 31 -0.99 22.43 -2.36
CA ASP A 31 -1.37 21.82 -3.63
C ASP A 31 -1.34 20.29 -3.55
N LYS A 32 -0.28 19.74 -2.95
CA LYS A 32 -0.15 18.29 -2.75
C LYS A 32 -1.28 17.72 -1.88
N PHE A 33 -1.66 18.43 -0.82
CA PHE A 33 -2.72 18.03 0.09
C PHE A 33 -4.12 18.13 -0.55
N LYS A 34 -4.35 19.18 -1.35
CA LYS A 34 -5.59 19.31 -2.14
C LYS A 34 -5.77 18.11 -3.07
N ASN A 35 -4.74 17.76 -3.84
CA ASN A 35 -4.77 16.61 -4.75
C ASN A 35 -5.02 15.29 -4.00
N PHE A 36 -4.40 15.11 -2.82
CA PHE A 36 -4.64 13.94 -1.97
C PHE A 36 -6.12 13.84 -1.56
N LYS A 37 -6.70 14.95 -1.09
CA LYS A 37 -8.08 14.98 -0.60
C LYS A 37 -9.07 14.65 -1.73
N GLU A 38 -8.88 15.23 -2.91
CA GLU A 38 -9.71 14.96 -4.08
C GLU A 38 -9.66 13.50 -4.50
N GLN A 39 -8.47 12.91 -4.60
CA GLN A 39 -8.33 11.49 -4.94
C GLN A 39 -8.91 10.57 -3.88
N ASN A 40 -8.71 10.88 -2.60
CA ASN A 40 -9.25 10.08 -1.51
C ASN A 40 -10.78 10.07 -1.50
N ILE A 41 -11.43 11.21 -1.78
CA ILE A 41 -12.90 11.29 -1.91
C ILE A 41 -13.38 10.41 -3.06
N LEU A 42 -12.74 10.52 -4.23
CA LEU A 42 -13.07 9.71 -5.40
C LEU A 42 -12.96 8.21 -5.09
N ILE A 43 -11.87 7.79 -4.48
CA ILE A 43 -11.62 6.40 -4.10
C ILE A 43 -12.63 5.89 -3.08
N GLN A 44 -12.98 6.71 -2.07
CA GLN A 44 -13.99 6.32 -1.09
C GLN A 44 -15.37 6.13 -1.74
N SER A 45 -15.72 6.98 -2.72
CA SER A 45 -16.98 6.82 -3.46
C SER A 45 -16.98 5.54 -4.31
N GLN A 46 -15.88 5.25 -5.02
CA GLN A 46 -15.73 4.02 -5.81
C GLN A 46 -15.78 2.77 -4.92
N LEU A 47 -15.03 2.77 -3.82
CA LEU A 47 -15.03 1.66 -2.86
C LEU A 47 -16.43 1.42 -2.29
N LYS A 48 -17.18 2.48 -1.97
CA LYS A 48 -18.55 2.35 -1.46
C LYS A 48 -19.47 1.71 -2.50
N GLN A 49 -19.38 2.15 -3.76
CA GLN A 49 -20.16 1.62 -4.87
C GLN A 49 -19.81 0.16 -5.19
N GLU A 50 -18.53 -0.18 -5.24
CA GLU A 50 -18.08 -1.54 -5.47
C GLU A 50 -18.44 -2.44 -4.30
N SER A 51 -18.28 -1.97 -3.06
CA SER A 51 -18.64 -2.73 -1.86
C SER A 51 -20.13 -3.06 -1.81
N SER A 52 -21.03 -2.20 -2.29
CA SER A 52 -22.47 -2.50 -2.32
C SER A 52 -22.83 -3.59 -3.34
N ASN A 53 -22.05 -3.69 -4.42
CA ASN A 53 -22.29 -4.65 -5.50
C ASN A 53 -21.44 -5.92 -5.38
N PHE A 54 -20.48 -5.92 -4.46
CA PHE A 54 -19.52 -6.98 -4.31
C PHE A 54 -20.20 -8.27 -3.83
N LYS A 55 -19.99 -9.33 -4.59
CA LYS A 55 -20.37 -10.69 -4.21
C LYS A 55 -19.15 -11.57 -4.29
N LEU A 56 -18.87 -12.27 -3.19
CA LEU A 56 -17.80 -13.25 -3.15
C LEU A 56 -18.12 -14.38 -4.15
N LYS A 57 -17.29 -14.51 -5.18
CA LYS A 57 -17.43 -15.53 -6.22
C LYS A 57 -16.20 -16.42 -6.23
N GLU A 58 -16.42 -17.70 -6.45
CA GLU A 58 -15.34 -18.66 -6.63
C GLU A 58 -14.65 -18.37 -7.97
N VAL A 59 -13.32 -18.39 -7.97
CA VAL A 59 -12.48 -18.13 -9.14
C VAL A 59 -11.80 -19.44 -9.53
N GLU A 60 -11.96 -19.83 -10.79
CA GLU A 60 -11.28 -21.01 -11.32
C GLU A 60 -9.77 -20.75 -11.45
N ILE A 61 -8.99 -21.73 -11.05
CA ILE A 61 -7.53 -21.70 -11.08
C ILE A 61 -6.99 -23.01 -11.63
N ASN A 62 -5.90 -22.94 -12.39
CA ASN A 62 -5.34 -24.06 -13.14
C ASN A 62 -4.51 -25.03 -12.29
N PHE A 63 -4.64 -25.00 -10.96
CA PHE A 63 -3.87 -25.83 -10.06
C PHE A 63 -4.73 -26.37 -8.91
N LYS A 64 -4.30 -27.51 -8.37
CA LYS A 64 -5.08 -28.27 -7.39
C LYS A 64 -4.97 -27.63 -6.01
N LEU A 65 -6.11 -27.23 -5.45
CA LEU A 65 -6.22 -26.83 -4.05
C LEU A 65 -6.39 -28.05 -3.12
N PRO A 66 -6.05 -27.91 -1.82
CA PRO A 66 -6.48 -28.86 -0.80
C PRO A 66 -7.99 -29.09 -0.85
N LYS A 67 -8.45 -30.29 -0.47
CA LYS A 67 -9.84 -30.77 -0.65
C LYS A 67 -10.95 -29.95 0.04
N GLU A 68 -10.61 -28.89 0.76
CA GLU A 68 -11.54 -28.03 1.51
C GLU A 68 -11.29 -26.53 1.26
N GLU A 69 -10.47 -26.21 0.27
CA GLU A 69 -10.14 -24.84 -0.08
C GLU A 69 -10.77 -24.47 -1.42
N LYS A 70 -11.36 -23.28 -1.45
CA LYS A 70 -11.94 -22.65 -2.63
C LYS A 70 -11.26 -21.31 -2.85
N CYS A 71 -10.86 -21.01 -4.08
CA CYS A 71 -10.22 -19.74 -4.42
C CYS A 71 -11.29 -18.68 -4.68
N PHE A 72 -11.14 -17.50 -4.09
CA PHE A 72 -12.06 -16.36 -4.26
C PHE A 72 -11.40 -15.14 -4.89
N PHE A 73 -10.06 -15.11 -4.92
CA PHE A 73 -9.31 -14.09 -5.63
C PHE A 73 -8.04 -14.68 -6.18
N TYR A 74 -7.78 -14.40 -7.45
CA TYR A 74 -6.53 -14.72 -8.09
C TYR A 74 -6.12 -13.61 -9.06
N GLU A 75 -4.90 -13.11 -8.91
CA GLU A 75 -4.33 -12.17 -9.86
C GLU A 75 -2.82 -12.41 -9.98
N LYS A 76 -2.34 -12.48 -11.24
CA LYS A 76 -0.93 -12.65 -11.60
C LYS A 76 -0.29 -11.29 -11.88
N ASN A 77 1.03 -11.21 -11.70
CA ASN A 77 1.85 -10.05 -12.07
C ASN A 77 1.40 -8.73 -11.41
N ILE A 78 0.97 -8.82 -10.16
CA ILE A 78 0.67 -7.67 -9.32
C ILE A 78 1.97 -6.93 -8.99
N ASN A 79 1.97 -5.63 -9.20
CA ASN A 79 3.09 -4.77 -8.83
C ASN A 79 3.09 -4.51 -7.32
N LEU A 80 4.12 -4.98 -6.63
CA LEU A 80 4.39 -4.61 -5.25
C LEU A 80 5.25 -3.35 -5.20
N PHE A 81 4.74 -2.37 -4.45
CA PHE A 81 5.46 -1.14 -4.15
C PHE A 81 6.47 -1.34 -3.01
N LYS A 82 6.08 -2.10 -1.98
CA LYS A 82 6.92 -2.31 -0.79
C LYS A 82 6.56 -3.61 -0.10
N VAL A 83 7.58 -4.32 0.35
CA VAL A 83 7.44 -5.51 1.21
C VAL A 83 8.30 -5.31 2.45
N LYS A 84 7.74 -5.62 3.62
CA LYS A 84 8.47 -5.70 4.89
C LYS A 84 8.15 -7.05 5.51
N LEU A 85 9.12 -7.96 5.45
CA LEU A 85 9.05 -9.27 6.10
C LEU A 85 9.67 -9.17 7.50
N ASN A 86 8.95 -9.59 8.54
CA ASN A 86 9.45 -9.63 9.90
C ASN A 86 10.21 -10.94 10.20
N ASN A 87 9.85 -12.03 9.52
CA ASN A 87 10.54 -13.30 9.67
C ASN A 87 12.01 -13.20 9.20
N LYS A 88 12.96 -13.36 10.14
CA LYS A 88 14.42 -13.23 9.89
C LYS A 88 14.93 -14.19 8.82
N LYS A 89 14.40 -15.43 8.75
CA LYS A 89 14.79 -16.42 7.73
C LYS A 89 14.35 -16.00 6.34
N ALA A 90 13.09 -15.56 6.20
CA ALA A 90 12.57 -15.05 4.94
C ALA A 90 13.32 -13.79 4.47
N LYS A 91 13.66 -12.89 5.40
CA LYS A 91 14.38 -11.64 5.12
C LYS A 91 15.82 -11.85 4.63
N GLN A 92 16.52 -12.88 5.11
CA GLN A 92 17.88 -13.20 4.65
C GLN A 92 17.90 -13.69 3.21
N ASN A 93 16.93 -14.52 2.84
CA ASN A 93 16.80 -15.03 1.46
C ASN A 93 16.47 -13.90 0.47
N TYR A 94 15.83 -12.83 0.93
CA TYR A 94 15.27 -11.77 0.07
C TYR A 94 16.03 -10.44 0.09
N LYS A 95 17.21 -10.37 0.70
CA LYS A 95 17.92 -9.09 0.91
C LYS A 95 18.36 -8.42 -0.40
N LYS A 96 18.46 -9.18 -1.50
CA LYS A 96 18.75 -8.66 -2.85
C LYS A 96 17.47 -8.21 -3.56
N GLU A 97 16.40 -9.01 -3.59
CA GLU A 97 15.16 -8.63 -4.29
C GLU A 97 14.36 -7.54 -3.57
N LEU A 98 14.41 -7.46 -2.23
CA LEU A 98 13.77 -6.36 -1.47
C LEU A 98 14.38 -4.98 -1.75
N LYS A 99 15.54 -4.92 -2.42
CA LYS A 99 16.15 -3.66 -2.87
C LYS A 99 15.64 -3.23 -4.25
N GLU A 100 14.99 -4.12 -4.98
CA GLU A 100 14.44 -3.79 -6.30
C GLU A 100 13.14 -3.00 -6.13
N SER A 101 13.03 -1.93 -6.91
CA SER A 101 11.92 -0.97 -6.79
C SER A 101 10.59 -1.45 -7.36
N LYS A 102 10.57 -2.60 -8.04
CA LYS A 102 9.37 -3.22 -8.64
C LYS A 102 9.47 -4.73 -8.54
N LEU A 103 8.71 -5.30 -7.60
CA LEU A 103 8.57 -6.74 -7.46
C LEU A 103 7.22 -7.15 -8.03
N ASN A 104 7.22 -8.11 -8.95
CA ASN A 104 5.98 -8.72 -9.43
C ASN A 104 5.63 -9.89 -8.50
N CYS A 105 4.37 -9.97 -8.09
CA CYS A 105 3.86 -11.09 -7.33
C CYS A 105 2.58 -11.65 -7.94
N SER A 106 2.23 -12.86 -7.53
CA SER A 106 0.88 -13.37 -7.72
C SER A 106 0.22 -13.54 -6.36
N ILE A 107 -1.04 -13.14 -6.24
CA ILE A 107 -1.78 -13.25 -4.98
C ILE A 107 -2.97 -14.17 -5.19
N TYR A 108 -3.14 -15.06 -4.22
CA TYR A 108 -4.20 -16.04 -4.17
C TYR A 108 -4.89 -15.90 -2.81
N VAL A 109 -6.22 -15.86 -2.81
CA VAL A 109 -6.99 -15.85 -1.57
C VAL A 109 -8.00 -16.98 -1.63
N THR A 110 -7.88 -17.92 -0.69
CA THR A 110 -8.85 -18.97 -0.45
C THR A 110 -9.70 -18.65 0.76
N ASN A 111 -10.74 -19.44 1.01
CA ASN A 111 -11.50 -19.37 2.27
C ASN A 111 -10.63 -19.53 3.52
N LYS A 112 -9.47 -20.20 3.43
CA LYS A 112 -8.62 -20.49 4.60
C LYS A 112 -7.29 -19.75 4.60
N ARG A 113 -6.75 -19.38 3.43
CA ARG A 113 -5.38 -18.88 3.29
C ARG A 113 -5.26 -17.72 2.34
N ILE A 114 -4.24 -16.91 2.58
CA ILE A 114 -3.70 -15.96 1.62
C ILE A 114 -2.32 -16.46 1.22
N MET A 115 -2.11 -16.67 -0.07
CA MET A 115 -0.82 -17.04 -0.62
C MET A 115 -0.29 -15.90 -1.48
N ILE A 116 0.94 -15.50 -1.24
CA ILE A 116 1.66 -14.50 -2.02
C ILE A 116 2.86 -15.21 -2.63
N GLN A 117 2.87 -15.29 -3.96
CA GLN A 117 3.98 -15.82 -4.72
C GLN A 117 4.89 -14.68 -5.14
N LEU A 118 6.14 -14.72 -4.70
CA LEU A 118 7.21 -13.83 -5.13
C LEU A 118 8.23 -14.68 -5.88
N ASN A 119 8.39 -14.45 -7.19
CA ASN A 119 9.22 -15.27 -8.07
C ASN A 119 8.89 -16.78 -7.87
N ASP A 120 9.87 -17.56 -7.41
CA ASP A 120 9.77 -19.01 -7.20
C ASP A 120 9.34 -19.40 -5.76
N GLN A 121 9.04 -18.45 -4.89
CA GLN A 121 8.68 -18.71 -3.49
C GLN A 121 7.23 -18.38 -3.18
N TYR A 122 6.64 -19.19 -2.30
CA TYR A 122 5.25 -19.09 -1.87
C TYR A 122 5.18 -18.77 -0.38
N PHE A 123 4.66 -17.60 -0.05
CA PHE A 123 4.34 -17.19 1.31
C PHE A 123 2.89 -17.51 1.60
N GLN A 124 2.64 -18.49 2.46
CA GLN A 124 1.30 -18.91 2.82
C GLN A 124 0.96 -18.47 4.23
N TYR A 125 -0.20 -17.83 4.37
CA TYR A 125 -0.71 -17.36 5.65
C TYR A 125 -2.14 -17.83 5.83
N TYR A 126 -2.54 -18.10 7.07
CA TYR A 126 -3.95 -18.30 7.38
C TYR A 126 -4.70 -16.98 7.31
N ILE A 127 -5.90 -16.98 6.73
CA ILE A 127 -6.68 -15.75 6.53
C ILE A 127 -7.05 -15.09 7.86
N LYS A 128 -7.32 -15.89 8.89
CA LYS A 128 -7.59 -15.46 10.27
C LYS A 128 -6.45 -14.64 10.90
N ASN A 129 -5.23 -14.76 10.38
CA ASN A 129 -4.08 -14.01 10.86
C ASN A 129 -3.91 -12.65 10.16
N THR A 130 -4.84 -12.26 9.30
CA THR A 130 -4.83 -10.95 8.67
C THR A 130 -5.08 -9.89 9.72
N LEU A 131 -4.08 -9.05 9.97
CA LEU A 131 -4.18 -7.94 10.91
C LEU A 131 -4.93 -6.77 10.28
N TYR A 132 -4.61 -6.47 9.02
CA TYR A 132 -5.16 -5.31 8.33
C TYR A 132 -5.13 -5.51 6.81
N CYS A 133 -6.21 -5.18 6.13
CA CYS A 133 -6.26 -5.05 4.68
C CYS A 133 -7.06 -3.81 4.33
N ASN A 134 -6.42 -2.75 3.86
CA ASN A 134 -7.09 -1.52 3.46
C ASN A 134 -6.43 -0.84 2.28
N TYR A 135 -7.22 0.04 1.68
CA TYR A 135 -6.77 0.90 0.62
C TYR A 135 -5.98 2.09 1.18
N LEU A 136 -4.92 2.49 0.48
CA LEU A 136 -4.16 3.70 0.78
C LEU A 136 -3.60 4.36 -0.48
N LEU A 137 -3.37 5.67 -0.38
CA LEU A 137 -2.68 6.47 -1.38
C LEU A 137 -1.20 6.60 -1.03
N VAL A 138 -0.31 6.17 -1.92
CA VAL A 138 1.14 6.34 -1.78
C VAL A 138 1.60 7.50 -2.65
N TYR A 139 2.35 8.43 -2.08
CA TYR A 139 3.02 9.46 -2.88
C TYR A 139 4.36 8.94 -3.40
N PHE A 140 4.49 8.78 -4.72
CA PHE A 140 5.72 8.32 -5.36
C PHE A 140 5.96 9.05 -6.69
N LYS A 141 7.21 9.47 -6.93
CA LYS A 141 7.61 10.21 -8.15
C LYS A 141 6.65 11.33 -8.54
N ARG A 142 6.29 12.16 -7.55
CA ARG A 142 5.36 13.29 -7.67
C ARG A 142 3.89 12.96 -7.94
N ASN A 143 3.53 11.68 -7.98
CA ASN A 143 2.16 11.21 -8.19
C ASN A 143 1.62 10.48 -6.97
N TRP A 144 0.33 10.61 -6.75
CA TRP A 144 -0.40 9.76 -5.82
C TRP A 144 -0.78 8.47 -6.55
N LEU A 145 -0.45 7.33 -5.95
CA LEU A 145 -0.68 6.00 -6.48
C LEU A 145 -1.65 5.24 -5.59
N ASN A 146 -2.59 4.59 -6.26
CA ASN A 146 -3.58 3.71 -5.67
C ASN A 146 -2.94 2.41 -5.20
N SER A 147 -3.18 2.04 -3.95
CA SER A 147 -2.60 0.82 -3.40
C SER A 147 -3.43 0.17 -2.32
N ILE A 148 -3.19 -1.12 -2.12
CA ILE A 148 -3.74 -1.92 -1.03
C ILE A 148 -2.59 -2.28 -0.10
N GLN A 149 -2.72 -1.94 1.19
CA GLN A 149 -1.87 -2.49 2.23
C GLN A 149 -2.52 -3.73 2.79
N LEU A 150 -1.78 -4.83 2.70
CA LEU A 150 -2.08 -6.10 3.32
C LEU A 150 -1.03 -6.37 4.40
N GLU A 151 -1.50 -6.62 5.62
CA GLU A 151 -0.66 -6.90 6.78
C GLU A 151 -1.13 -8.21 7.43
N ILE A 152 -0.26 -9.21 7.44
CA ILE A 152 -0.56 -10.58 7.89
C ILE A 152 0.67 -11.10 8.66
N ASN A 153 0.49 -11.61 9.88
CA ASN A 153 1.61 -12.08 10.71
C ASN A 153 2.75 -11.06 10.84
N GLU A 154 2.44 -9.76 10.95
CA GLU A 154 3.41 -8.64 10.99
C GLU A 154 4.22 -8.41 9.69
N ASP A 155 4.00 -9.24 8.66
CA ASP A 155 4.51 -8.99 7.32
C ASP A 155 3.59 -7.99 6.62
N LYS A 156 4.19 -6.98 5.98
CA LYS A 156 3.47 -5.89 5.30
C LYS A 156 3.76 -5.88 3.81
N TYR A 157 2.70 -5.87 3.02
CA TYR A 157 2.71 -5.82 1.56
C TYR A 157 1.94 -4.58 1.10
N ILE A 158 2.59 -3.69 0.35
CA ILE A 158 1.93 -2.56 -0.32
C ILE A 158 1.84 -2.91 -1.80
N ILE A 159 0.62 -3.13 -2.27
CA ILE A 159 0.27 -3.62 -3.60
C ILE A 159 -0.26 -2.44 -4.40
N LEU A 160 0.34 -2.12 -5.56
CA LEU A 160 -0.22 -1.14 -6.49
C LEU A 160 -1.37 -1.80 -7.23
N SER A 161 -2.60 -1.38 -6.91
CA SER A 161 -3.79 -1.85 -7.61
C SER A 161 -4.85 -0.76 -7.60
N GLN A 162 -5.56 -0.66 -8.73
CA GLN A 162 -6.73 0.19 -8.88
C GLN A 162 -8.03 -0.56 -8.53
N ASN A 163 -7.97 -1.89 -8.45
CA ASN A 163 -9.13 -2.75 -8.20
C ASN A 163 -9.26 -3.04 -6.70
N PHE A 164 -10.49 -2.95 -6.16
CA PHE A 164 -10.78 -3.23 -4.76
C PHE A 164 -11.09 -4.70 -4.47
N ASN A 165 -11.12 -5.58 -5.48
CA ASN A 165 -11.48 -6.99 -5.35
C ASN A 165 -10.68 -7.73 -4.27
N LEU A 166 -9.36 -7.54 -4.19
CA LEU A 166 -8.53 -8.16 -3.15
C LEU A 166 -8.98 -7.71 -1.75
N LEU A 167 -9.14 -6.40 -1.58
CA LEU A 167 -9.57 -5.79 -0.32
C LEU A 167 -10.93 -6.33 0.12
N LEU A 168 -11.90 -6.33 -0.80
CA LEU A 168 -13.26 -6.76 -0.55
C LEU A 168 -13.34 -8.26 -0.28
N THR A 169 -12.57 -9.07 -1.02
CA THR A 169 -12.47 -10.53 -0.80
C THR A 169 -11.96 -10.84 0.60
N VAL A 170 -10.84 -10.22 1.00
CA VAL A 170 -10.24 -10.43 2.33
C VAL A 170 -11.19 -9.95 3.43
N LYS A 171 -11.87 -8.81 3.24
CA LYS A 171 -12.86 -8.30 4.21
C LYS A 171 -14.05 -9.24 4.38
N GLU A 172 -14.62 -9.76 3.30
CA GLU A 172 -15.75 -10.67 3.36
C GLU A 172 -15.39 -12.03 3.97
N LEU A 173 -14.20 -12.55 3.68
CA LEU A 173 -13.74 -13.81 4.28
C LEU A 173 -13.45 -13.66 5.78
N ASN A 174 -12.82 -12.55 6.20
CA ASN A 174 -12.58 -12.29 7.62
C ASN A 174 -13.86 -12.10 8.44
N LYS A 175 -14.98 -11.69 7.83
CA LYS A 175 -16.29 -11.64 8.50
C LYS A 175 -16.87 -13.02 8.77
N LYS A 176 -16.55 -14.03 7.94
CA LYS A 176 -17.08 -15.39 8.06
C LYS A 176 -16.31 -16.27 9.05
N GLU A 177 -15.06 -15.91 9.34
CA GLU A 177 -14.19 -16.61 10.29
C GLU A 177 -14.32 -16.11 11.75
N LYS A 178 -15.06 -15.01 11.96
CA LYS A 178 -15.40 -14.49 13.29
C LYS A 178 -16.78 -14.98 13.72
#